data_AF-A0A6B2M0N2-F1
#
_entry.id   AF-A0A6B2M0N2-F1
#
_cell.length_a   1.000
_cell.length_b   1.000
_cell.length_c   1.000
_cell.angle_alpha   90.00
_cell.angle_beta   90.00
_cell.angle_gamma   90.00
#
_symmetry.space_group_name_H-M   'P 1'
#
loop_
_entity.id
_entity.type
_entity.pdbx_description
1 polymer ?
#
loop_
_entity_poly.entity_id
_entity_poly.type
_entity_poly.pdbx_seq_one_letter_code
_entity_poly.pdbx_strand_id
1 'polypeptide(L)'
;MKAAIRKILVICAFVIPLASVASAEGKILFGPYEALTINSEVVRGVKVDDGGKIWLLLNPTYREQEIILKISSEEGAGYRKWFNGSYELVSPANQGKQPNQWTDWIETVSPYIEYWMSGEKILHLKKVK
;
A
#
# COMPACT_ATOMS: atom_id res chain seq x y z
N MET A 1 -44.91 31.47 -57.91
CA MET A 1 -45.08 30.06 -57.46
C MET A 1 -43.77 29.30 -57.72
N LYS A 2 -43.43 28.37 -56.81
CA LYS A 2 -42.24 27.47 -56.78
C LYS A 2 -40.96 28.10 -56.20
N ALA A 3 -40.18 27.48 -55.31
CA ALA A 3 -40.37 26.43 -54.29
C ALA A 3 -39.15 26.56 -53.35
N ALA A 4 -39.35 26.58 -52.03
CA ALA A 4 -38.26 26.67 -51.06
C ALA A 4 -37.73 25.27 -50.71
N ILE A 5 -36.47 25.00 -51.00
CA ILE A 5 -35.78 23.75 -50.61
C ILE A 5 -34.98 24.03 -49.35
N ARG A 6 -35.47 23.54 -48.21
CA ARG A 6 -34.75 23.56 -46.93
C ARG A 6 -33.75 22.41 -46.90
N LYS A 7 -32.45 22.73 -46.86
CA LYS A 7 -31.36 21.77 -46.68
C LYS A 7 -31.38 21.28 -45.22
N ILE A 8 -31.71 20.00 -45.00
CA ILE A 8 -31.61 19.34 -43.70
C ILE A 8 -30.17 18.80 -43.58
N LEU A 9 -29.39 19.38 -42.66
CA LEU A 9 -28.08 18.87 -42.26
C LEU A 9 -28.29 17.80 -41.19
N VAL A 10 -28.01 16.54 -41.50
CA VAL A 10 -28.01 15.44 -40.53
C VAL A 10 -26.63 15.38 -39.87
N ILE A 11 -26.56 15.73 -38.59
CA ILE A 11 -25.37 15.55 -37.76
C ILE A 11 -25.49 14.16 -37.11
N CYS A 12 -24.74 13.18 -37.61
CA CYS A 12 -24.56 11.88 -36.95
C CYS A 12 -23.60 12.07 -35.77
N ALA A 13 -24.13 12.13 -34.55
CA ALA A 13 -23.33 12.05 -33.33
C ALA A 13 -22.87 10.60 -33.12
N PHE A 14 -21.58 10.34 -33.35
CA PHE A 14 -20.95 9.06 -33.03
C PHE A 14 -20.61 9.07 -31.54
N VAL A 15 -21.46 8.46 -30.72
CA VAL A 15 -21.22 8.28 -29.28
C VAL A 15 -20.22 7.14 -29.11
N ILE A 16 -18.97 7.44 -28.79
CA ILE A 16 -17.97 6.44 -28.40
C ILE A 16 -18.17 6.12 -26.92
N PRO A 17 -18.56 4.90 -26.53
CA PRO A 17 -18.57 4.52 -25.13
C PRO A 17 -17.13 4.42 -24.63
N LEU A 18 -16.78 5.25 -23.64
CA LEU A 18 -15.60 5.01 -22.79
C LEU A 18 -15.87 3.71 -22.02
N ALA A 19 -15.29 2.60 -22.48
CA ALA A 19 -15.20 1.40 -21.67
C ALA A 19 -14.15 1.66 -20.57
N SER A 20 -14.63 1.89 -19.35
CA SER A 20 -13.76 1.85 -18.17
C SER A 20 -13.20 0.44 -18.03
N VAL A 21 -11.90 0.29 -18.30
CA VAL A 21 -11.17 -0.93 -18.01
C VAL A 21 -10.96 -0.95 -16.50
N ALA A 22 -11.86 -1.59 -15.76
CA ALA A 22 -11.62 -1.91 -14.36
C ALA A 22 -10.45 -2.92 -14.32
N SER A 23 -9.26 -2.45 -13.97
CA SER A 23 -8.13 -3.34 -13.69
C SER A 23 -8.47 -4.12 -12.43
N ALA A 24 -8.73 -5.42 -12.57
CA ALA A 24 -8.83 -6.32 -11.45
C ALA A 24 -7.41 -6.57 -10.90
N GLU A 25 -6.92 -5.63 -10.09
CA GLU A 25 -5.67 -5.82 -9.36
C GLU A 25 -5.86 -6.97 -8.37
N GLY A 26 -5.13 -8.07 -8.60
CA GLY A 26 -5.16 -9.24 -7.72
C GLY A 26 -4.64 -8.89 -6.32
N LYS A 27 -5.14 -9.58 -5.31
CA LYS A 27 -4.67 -9.43 -3.92
C LYS A 27 -3.19 -9.76 -3.80
N ILE A 28 -2.41 -8.86 -3.22
CA ILE A 28 -0.99 -9.08 -2.93
C ILE A 28 -0.88 -9.73 -1.55
N LEU A 29 -0.32 -10.95 -1.52
CA LEU A 29 -0.21 -11.76 -0.29
C LEU A 29 1.24 -11.98 0.13
N PHE A 30 1.47 -11.89 1.44
CA PHE A 30 2.73 -12.21 2.10
C PHE A 30 2.45 -13.11 3.31
N GLY A 31 2.56 -14.43 3.12
CA GLY A 31 2.17 -15.40 4.14
C GLY A 31 0.70 -15.23 4.56
N PRO A 32 0.38 -14.99 5.86
CA PRO A 32 -0.98 -14.76 6.34
C PRO A 32 -1.46 -13.30 6.16
N TYR A 33 -0.68 -12.43 5.51
CA TYR A 33 -1.02 -11.02 5.34
C TYR A 33 -1.43 -10.69 3.90
N GLU A 34 -2.46 -9.87 3.75
CA GLU A 34 -2.84 -9.17 2.53
C GLU A 34 -2.33 -7.72 2.61
N ALA A 35 -1.65 -7.24 1.57
CA ALA A 35 -1.29 -5.83 1.49
C ALA A 35 -2.46 -5.02 0.94
N LEU A 36 -3.02 -4.16 1.78
CA LEU A 36 -4.07 -3.20 1.42
C LEU A 36 -3.48 -1.98 0.70
N THR A 37 -2.22 -1.69 0.95
CA THR A 37 -1.47 -0.62 0.29
C THR A 37 0.01 -0.99 0.29
N ILE A 38 0.71 -0.73 -0.81
CA ILE A 38 2.17 -0.86 -0.89
C ILE A 38 2.71 0.23 -1.83
N ASN A 39 3.63 1.04 -1.33
CA ASN A 39 4.44 1.92 -2.16
C ASN A 39 5.65 1.12 -2.68
N SER A 40 5.59 0.67 -3.93
CA SER A 40 6.62 -0.16 -4.55
C SER A 40 7.91 0.60 -4.90
N GLU A 41 7.91 1.94 -4.86
CA GLU A 41 9.14 2.73 -4.99
C GLU A 41 10.01 2.61 -3.73
N VAL A 42 9.37 2.46 -2.57
CA VAL A 42 10.02 2.36 -1.26
C VAL A 42 10.20 0.90 -0.82
N VAL A 43 9.15 0.09 -0.91
CA VAL A 43 9.12 -1.32 -0.45
C VAL A 43 9.27 -2.25 -1.64
N ARG A 44 10.45 -2.87 -1.76
CA ARG A 44 10.79 -3.81 -2.84
C ARG A 44 10.42 -5.26 -2.52
N GLY A 45 10.20 -5.57 -1.25
CA GLY A 45 9.79 -6.91 -0.83
C GLY A 45 9.34 -6.95 0.62
N VAL A 46 8.46 -7.91 0.91
CA VAL A 46 7.99 -8.25 2.26
C VAL A 46 8.19 -9.74 2.43
N LYS A 47 8.85 -10.13 3.52
CA LYS A 47 9.07 -11.53 3.89
C LYS A 47 8.40 -11.80 5.22
N VAL A 48 7.69 -12.92 5.31
CA VAL A 48 7.04 -13.39 6.53
C VAL A 48 7.46 -14.83 6.77
N ASP A 49 7.91 -15.16 7.99
CA ASP A 49 8.23 -16.55 8.36
C ASP A 49 7.03 -17.26 8.99
N ASP A 50 7.20 -18.55 9.28
CA ASP A 50 6.17 -19.38 9.91
C ASP A 50 5.82 -18.94 11.35
N GLY A 51 6.71 -18.17 12.00
CA GLY A 51 6.47 -17.55 13.30
C GLY A 51 5.70 -16.23 13.23
N GLY A 52 5.43 -15.71 12.03
CA GLY A 52 4.75 -14.43 11.83
C GLY A 52 5.66 -13.21 11.96
N LYS A 53 6.98 -13.40 11.98
CA LYS A 53 7.95 -12.31 11.90
C LYS A 53 7.93 -11.70 10.52
N ILE A 54 7.96 -10.38 10.44
CA ILE A 54 7.84 -9.63 9.19
C ILE A 54 9.11 -8.82 8.97
N TRP A 55 9.72 -8.98 7.79
CA TRP A 55 10.86 -8.20 7.31
C TRP A 55 10.48 -7.40 6.07
N LEU A 56 11.03 -6.19 5.93
CA LEU A 56 10.94 -5.41 4.70
C LEU A 56 12.28 -5.43 3.96
N LEU A 57 12.21 -5.45 2.64
CA LEU A 57 13.32 -5.11 1.77
C LEU A 57 13.04 -3.72 1.19
N LEU A 58 13.81 -2.73 1.63
CA LEU A 58 13.65 -1.36 1.17
C LEU A 58 14.45 -1.11 -0.12
N ASN A 59 13.99 -0.14 -0.90
CA ASN A 59 14.82 0.50 -1.90
C ASN A 59 16.02 1.18 -1.21
N PRO A 60 17.27 0.91 -1.64
CA PRO A 60 18.47 1.47 -1.01
C PRO A 60 18.46 2.99 -0.85
N THR A 61 17.77 3.72 -1.74
CA THR A 61 17.63 5.19 -1.67
C THR A 61 16.93 5.67 -0.41
N TYR A 62 16.06 4.84 0.19
CA TYR A 62 15.25 5.18 1.36
C TYR A 62 15.74 4.52 2.66
N ARG A 63 16.84 3.76 2.61
CA ARG A 63 17.30 2.93 3.76
C ARG A 63 17.72 3.74 4.99
N GLU A 64 18.07 5.02 4.80
CA GLU A 64 18.50 5.94 5.85
C GLU A 64 17.32 6.73 6.43
N GLN A 65 16.09 6.43 6.01
CA GLN A 65 14.89 7.01 6.58
C GLN A 65 14.33 6.11 7.69
N GLU A 66 13.77 6.74 8.70
CA GLU A 66 13.11 6.07 9.81
C GLU A 66 11.82 5.39 9.34
N ILE A 67 11.54 4.22 9.92
CA ILE A 67 10.27 3.52 9.73
C ILE A 67 9.47 3.63 11.02
N ILE A 68 8.25 4.13 10.92
CA ILE A 68 7.29 4.22 12.03
C ILE A 68 6.22 3.16 11.82
N LEU A 69 6.03 2.30 12.81
CA LEU A 69 5.00 1.27 12.78
C LEU A 69 3.84 1.61 13.69
N LYS A 70 2.63 1.44 13.15
CA LYS A 70 1.36 1.64 13.87
C LYS A 70 0.50 0.39 13.71
N ILE A 71 -0.23 0.03 14.77
CA ILE A 71 -1.05 -1.19 14.78
C ILE A 71 -2.48 -0.88 15.22
N SER A 72 -3.45 -1.57 14.65
CA SER A 72 -4.87 -1.43 15.01
C SER A 72 -5.59 -2.79 15.03
N SER A 73 -6.73 -2.85 15.72
CA SER A 73 -7.61 -4.03 15.73
C SER A 73 -8.47 -4.13 14.46
N GLU A 74 -8.75 -2.98 13.84
CA GLU A 74 -9.66 -2.84 12.71
C GLU A 74 -9.09 -1.84 11.70
N GLU A 75 -9.52 -1.96 10.44
CA GLU A 75 -9.11 -1.06 9.37
C GLU A 75 -9.66 0.34 9.62
N GLY A 76 -8.78 1.35 9.63
CA GLY A 76 -9.17 2.75 9.85
C GLY A 76 -9.57 3.10 11.30
N ALA A 77 -9.47 2.15 12.24
CA ALA A 77 -9.70 2.40 13.66
C ALA A 77 -8.52 3.12 14.34
N GLY A 78 -8.72 3.51 15.59
CA GLY A 78 -7.65 4.08 16.42
C GLY A 78 -6.49 3.12 16.66
N TYR A 79 -5.28 3.67 16.77
CA TYR A 79 -4.07 2.90 17.00
C TYR A 79 -4.01 2.30 18.41
N ARG A 80 -3.35 1.15 18.52
CA ARG A 80 -3.05 0.46 19.77
C ARG A 80 -1.65 0.79 20.24
N LYS A 81 -1.45 0.73 21.54
CA LYS A 81 -0.13 0.84 22.14
C LYS A 81 0.70 -0.41 21.89
N TRP A 82 1.96 -0.23 21.57
CA TRP A 82 3.00 -1.24 21.59
C TRP A 82 3.39 -1.59 23.04
N PHE A 83 4.25 -2.60 23.21
CA PHE A 83 4.74 -3.06 24.52
C PHE A 83 5.47 -1.96 25.32
N ASN A 84 5.97 -0.92 24.65
CA ASN A 84 6.61 0.24 25.27
C ASN A 84 5.61 1.33 25.73
N GLY A 85 4.30 1.12 25.54
CA GLY A 85 3.25 2.08 25.89
C GLY A 85 3.01 3.20 24.88
N SER A 86 3.80 3.28 23.79
CA SER A 86 3.64 4.23 22.68
C SER A 86 2.68 3.69 21.62
N TYR A 87 1.99 4.58 20.90
CA TYR A 87 1.22 4.21 19.70
C TYR A 87 2.10 3.95 18.47
N GLU A 88 3.36 4.34 18.55
CA GLU A 88 4.34 4.23 17.48
C GLU A 88 5.52 3.38 17.95
N LEU A 89 5.90 2.42 17.12
CA LEU A 89 7.16 1.70 17.25
C LEU A 89 8.10 2.23 16.18
N VAL A 90 9.20 2.85 16.62
CA VAL A 90 10.14 3.52 15.75
C VAL A 90 11.33 2.59 15.49
N SER A 91 11.58 2.29 14.22
CA SER A 91 12.78 1.58 13.78
C SER A 91 13.80 2.59 13.25
N PRO A 92 14.99 2.71 13.89
CA PRO A 92 16.01 3.67 13.49
C PRO A 92 16.45 3.50 12.03
N ALA A 93 16.87 4.61 11.41
CA ALA A 93 17.49 4.61 10.10
C ALA A 93 18.69 3.65 10.02
N ASN A 94 18.77 2.89 8.92
CA ASN A 94 19.92 2.12 8.46
C ASN A 94 20.42 0.96 9.37
N GLN A 95 20.23 0.97 10.70
CA GLN A 95 20.60 -0.12 11.66
C GLN A 95 21.91 -0.88 11.37
N GLY A 96 22.90 -0.24 10.72
CA GLY A 96 24.13 -0.90 10.25
C GLY A 96 23.97 -1.92 9.11
N LYS A 97 22.80 -2.00 8.46
CA LYS A 97 22.53 -2.90 7.34
C LYS A 97 23.13 -2.37 6.04
N GLN A 98 23.65 -3.28 5.22
CA GLN A 98 24.13 -2.95 3.88
C GLN A 98 22.95 -2.74 2.91
N PRO A 99 23.14 -2.02 1.80
CA PRO A 99 22.13 -1.95 0.74
C PRO A 99 21.61 -3.33 0.31
N ASN A 100 20.32 -3.41 -0.01
CA ASN A 100 19.63 -4.64 -0.40
C ASN A 100 19.57 -5.74 0.69
N GLN A 101 19.71 -5.38 1.96
CA GLN A 101 19.44 -6.28 3.08
C GLN A 101 18.04 -6.08 3.65
N TRP A 102 17.50 -7.15 4.23
CA TRP A 102 16.26 -7.12 5.00
C TRP A 102 16.43 -6.26 6.26
N THR A 103 15.39 -5.52 6.64
CA THR A 103 15.32 -4.77 7.90
C THR A 103 15.41 -5.70 9.12
N ASP A 104 15.44 -5.17 10.33
CA ASP A 104 15.02 -5.97 11.48
C ASP A 104 13.54 -6.37 11.35
N TRP A 105 13.15 -7.39 12.10
CA TRP A 105 11.80 -7.94 12.05
C TRP A 105 10.91 -7.36 13.13
N ILE A 106 9.61 -7.41 12.88
CA ILE A 106 8.58 -7.20 13.90
C ILE A 106 7.68 -8.42 13.99
N GLU A 107 7.10 -8.60 15.17
CA GLU A 107 6.10 -9.63 15.44
C GLU A 107 5.00 -8.98 16.29
N THR A 108 3.75 -9.22 15.91
CA THR A 108 2.60 -8.66 16.63
C THR A 108 1.38 -9.54 16.42
N VAL A 109 0.50 -9.55 17.42
CA VAL A 109 -0.81 -10.19 17.35
C VAL A 109 -1.88 -9.28 16.72
N SER A 110 -1.53 -8.02 16.44
CA SER A 110 -2.48 -7.07 15.85
C SER A 110 -2.82 -7.45 14.41
N PRO A 111 -4.11 -7.45 14.02
CA PRO A 111 -4.51 -7.85 12.68
C PRO A 111 -4.17 -6.83 11.61
N TYR A 112 -3.98 -5.56 11.96
CA TYR A 112 -3.58 -4.51 11.00
C TYR A 112 -2.26 -3.88 11.44
N ILE A 113 -1.37 -3.70 10.46
CA ILE A 113 -0.02 -3.16 10.65
C ILE A 113 0.24 -2.15 9.55
N GLU A 114 0.52 -0.91 9.92
CA GLU A 114 0.90 0.16 9.02
C GLU A 114 2.38 0.50 9.20
N TYR A 115 3.09 0.64 8.08
CA TYR A 115 4.45 1.15 8.03
C TYR A 115 4.42 2.53 7.38
N TRP A 116 5.05 3.47 8.06
CA TRP A 116 5.13 4.86 7.68
C TRP A 116 6.58 5.28 7.54
N MET A 117 6.85 6.16 6.57
CA MET A 117 8.16 6.74 6.33
C MET A 117 7.97 8.16 5.84
N SER A 118 8.68 9.12 6.42
CA SER A 118 8.59 10.54 6.06
C SER A 118 7.15 11.11 6.05
N GLY A 119 6.30 10.62 6.96
CA GLY A 119 4.89 11.03 7.08
C GLY A 119 3.93 10.34 6.09
N GLU A 120 4.41 9.45 5.23
CA GLU A 120 3.60 8.72 4.26
C GLU A 120 3.46 7.24 4.61
N LYS A 121 2.29 6.66 4.34
CA LYS A 121 2.04 5.23 4.53
C LYS A 121 2.63 4.46 3.36
N ILE A 122 3.71 3.72 3.61
CA ILE A 122 4.42 2.95 2.58
C ILE A 122 3.96 1.50 2.47
N LEU A 123 3.33 0.96 3.52
CA LEU A 123 2.78 -0.39 3.53
C LEU A 123 1.64 -0.49 4.55
N HIS A 124 0.55 -1.15 4.18
CA HIS A 124 -0.54 -1.50 5.09
C HIS A 124 -0.86 -2.99 4.93
N LEU A 125 -0.62 -3.75 5.99
CA LEU A 125 -0.88 -5.19 6.04
C LEU A 125 -2.14 -5.47 6.86
N LYS A 126 -2.96 -6.39 6.35
CA LYS A 126 -4.10 -7.00 7.04
C LYS A 126 -3.85 -8.49 7.18
N LYS A 127 -3.95 -9.02 8.40
CA LYS A 127 -3.93 -10.46 8.66
C LYS A 127 -5.24 -11.08 8.18
N VAL A 128 -5.15 -12.09 7.33
CA VAL A 128 -6.29 -12.76 6.68
C VAL A 128 -6.36 -14.26 6.97
N LYS A 129 -5.37 -14.81 7.68
CA LYS A 129 -5.30 -16.21 8.11
C LYS A 129 -4.86 -16.32 9.56
#